data_AF-A0A950DLV0-F1
#
_entry.id   AF-A0A950DLV0-F1
#
_cell.length_a   1.000
_cell.length_b   1.000
_cell.length_c   1.000
_cell.angle_alpha   90.00
_cell.angle_beta   90.00
_cell.angle_gamma   90.00
#
_symmetry.space_group_name_H-M   'P 1'
#
loop_
_entity.id
_entity.type
_entity.pdbx_description
1 polymer ?
#
loop_
_entity_poly.entity_id
_entity_poly.type
_entity_poly.pdbx_seq_one_letter_code
_entity_poly.pdbx_strand_id
1 'polypeptide(L)'
;ISIGDYVLTNGAIAAAVVVDAIARLVPGVLGDGDSARDETFSSGTLEYPQYTRPHEFRGWSVPAILLSGNHRAIQEWRLTQARQKTQERRPDLLKGS
;
A
#
# COMPACT_ATOMS: atom_id res chain seq x y z
N ILE A 1 -23.35 -0.32 -7.58
CA ILE A 1 -21.95 -0.38 -7.08
C ILE A 1 -22.04 -0.52 -5.57
N SER A 2 -21.48 -1.59 -5.00
CA SER A 2 -21.23 -1.69 -3.56
C SER A 2 -19.75 -1.41 -3.31
N ILE A 3 -19.41 -0.81 -2.17
CA ILE A 3 -18.02 -0.56 -1.75
C ILE A 3 -17.56 -1.48 -0.60
N GLY A 4 -18.40 -2.47 -0.25
CA GLY A 4 -18.08 -3.53 0.70
C GLY A 4 -19.32 -4.15 1.34
N ASP A 5 -19.10 -5.21 2.11
CA ASP A 5 -20.16 -6.02 2.71
C ASP A 5 -20.63 -5.44 4.06
N TYR A 6 -21.27 -4.28 4.01
CA TYR A 6 -21.83 -3.58 5.17
C TYR A 6 -22.95 -2.61 4.74
N VAL A 7 -23.77 -2.17 5.71
CA VAL A 7 -24.91 -1.26 5.46
C VAL A 7 -24.54 0.17 5.89
N LEU A 8 -24.81 1.15 5.03
CA LEU A 8 -24.70 2.57 5.33
C LEU A 8 -26.09 3.21 5.46
N THR A 9 -26.18 4.35 6.15
CA THR A 9 -27.44 5.09 6.33
C THR A 9 -27.93 5.72 5.03
N ASN A 10 -27.02 6.08 4.11
CA ASN A 10 -27.32 6.56 2.77
C ASN A 10 -26.10 6.38 1.83
N GLY A 11 -26.25 6.77 0.56
CA GLY A 11 -25.23 6.60 -0.48
C GLY A 11 -24.13 7.67 -0.57
N ALA A 12 -24.18 8.75 0.23
CA ALA A 12 -23.25 9.88 0.07
C ALA A 12 -21.78 9.48 0.33
N ILE A 13 -21.52 8.68 1.36
CA ILE A 13 -20.18 8.19 1.68
C ILE A 13 -19.68 7.26 0.56
N ALA A 14 -20.53 6.36 0.07
CA ALA A 14 -20.17 5.46 -1.02
C ALA A 14 -19.85 6.22 -2.32
N ALA A 15 -20.63 7.26 -2.64
CA ALA A 15 -20.36 8.12 -3.78
C ALA A 15 -19.03 8.87 -3.63
N ALA A 16 -18.74 9.43 -2.45
CA ALA A 16 -17.48 10.13 -2.19
C ALA A 16 -16.26 9.21 -2.33
N VAL A 17 -16.33 7.98 -1.82
CA VAL A 17 -15.26 6.96 -1.97
C VAL A 17 -15.00 6.65 -3.45
N VAL A 18 -16.05 6.45 -4.24
CA VAL A 18 -15.92 6.17 -5.68
C VAL A 18 -15.34 7.36 -6.43
N VAL A 19 -15.80 8.58 -6.13
CA VAL A 19 -15.26 9.80 -6.76
C VAL A 19 -13.78 9.97 -6.44
N ASP A 20 -13.36 9.79 -5.17
CA ASP A 20 -11.96 9.89 -4.77
C ASP A 20 -11.08 8.85 -5.50
N ALA A 21 -11.51 7.58 -5.51
CA ALA A 21 -10.78 6.51 -6.18
C ALA A 21 -10.60 6.74 -7.68
N ILE A 22 -11.62 7.27 -8.36
CA ILE A 22 -11.56 7.56 -9.81
C ILE A 22 -10.76 8.84 -10.08
N ALA A 23 -10.94 9.89 -9.28
CA ALA A 23 -10.25 11.17 -9.48
C ALA A 23 -8.73 11.01 -9.43
N ARG A 24 -8.22 10.11 -8.59
CA ARG A 24 -6.79 9.76 -8.49
C ARG A 24 -6.20 9.20 -9.79
N LEU A 25 -7.01 8.62 -10.67
CA LEU A 25 -6.58 8.09 -11.96
C LEU A 25 -6.49 9.17 -13.04
N VAL A 26 -7.00 10.37 -12.79
CA VAL A 26 -6.99 11.47 -13.75
C VAL A 26 -5.57 12.08 -13.80
N PRO A 27 -4.95 12.18 -15.00
CA PRO A 27 -3.62 12.76 -15.13
C PRO A 27 -3.54 14.18 -14.55
N GLY A 28 -2.50 14.45 -13.76
CA GLY A 28 -2.28 15.75 -13.12
C GLY A 28 -2.96 15.94 -11.77
N VAL A 29 -3.80 14.98 -11.32
CA VAL A 29 -4.38 15.03 -9.96
C VAL A 29 -3.39 14.55 -8.90
N LEU A 30 -2.66 13.47 -9.18
CA LEU A 30 -1.55 13.03 -8.35
C LEU A 30 -0.27 13.70 -8.84
N GLY A 31 0.39 14.49 -7.99
CA GLY A 31 1.56 15.29 -8.35
C GLY A 31 2.75 14.44 -8.85
N ASP A 32 2.94 13.25 -8.27
CA ASP A 32 3.95 12.27 -8.70
C ASP A 32 3.24 10.99 -9.18
N GLY A 33 3.38 10.69 -10.48
CA GLY A 33 2.73 9.56 -11.14
C GLY A 33 3.21 8.19 -10.66
N ASP A 34 4.40 8.12 -10.04
CA ASP A 34 4.91 6.86 -9.49
C ASP A 34 4.24 6.49 -8.16
N SER A 35 3.64 7.46 -7.46
CA SER A 35 2.90 7.20 -6.21
C SER A 35 1.73 6.26 -6.42
N ALA A 36 1.08 6.28 -7.60
CA ALA A 36 -0.04 5.40 -7.93
C ALA A 36 0.40 3.97 -8.33
N ARG A 37 1.66 3.79 -8.73
CA ARG A 37 2.19 2.50 -9.21
C ARG A 37 2.60 1.57 -8.07
N ASP A 38 3.11 2.14 -6.98
CA ASP A 38 3.57 1.40 -5.80
C ASP A 38 2.46 1.18 -4.73
N GLU A 39 1.20 1.48 -5.05
CA GLU A 39 0.08 1.32 -4.10
C GLU A 39 -0.33 -0.15 -3.88
N THR A 40 -0.84 -0.40 -2.68
CA THR A 40 -1.47 -1.66 -2.27
C THR A 40 -2.49 -2.09 -3.34
N PHE A 41 -2.45 -3.37 -3.74
CA PHE A 41 -3.27 -3.97 -4.81
C PHE A 41 -2.86 -3.67 -6.26
N SER A 42 -1.90 -2.77 -6.54
CA SER A 42 -1.40 -2.58 -7.91
C SER A 42 -0.75 -3.85 -8.48
N SER A 43 -0.17 -4.67 -7.60
CA SER A 43 0.55 -5.92 -7.91
C SER A 43 -0.06 -7.15 -7.23
N GLY A 44 -1.30 -7.06 -6.74
CA GLY A 44 -1.97 -8.18 -6.05
C GLY A 44 -1.43 -8.48 -4.64
N THR A 45 -0.59 -7.61 -4.07
CA THR A 45 -0.07 -7.73 -2.71
C THR A 45 -0.35 -6.47 -1.88
N LEU A 46 -0.29 -6.61 -0.56
CA LEU A 46 -0.25 -5.47 0.37
C LEU A 46 1.11 -4.80 0.33
N GLU A 47 1.15 -3.47 0.52
CA GLU A 47 2.42 -2.73 0.61
C GLU A 47 3.32 -3.18 1.77
N TYR A 48 4.62 -3.06 1.54
CA TYR A 48 5.68 -3.26 2.52
C TYR A 48 5.61 -2.22 3.66
N PRO A 49 6.16 -2.51 4.86
CA PRO A 49 6.18 -1.55 5.95
C PRO A 49 7.05 -0.34 5.61
N GLN A 50 6.48 0.85 5.79
CA GLN A 50 7.14 2.13 5.53
C GLN A 50 7.81 2.66 6.80
N TYR A 51 8.98 3.27 6.63
CA TYR A 51 9.76 3.86 7.72
C TYR A 51 10.14 5.29 7.35
N THR A 52 10.16 6.15 8.35
CA THR A 52 10.62 7.54 8.23
C THR A 52 11.38 7.93 9.48
N ARG A 53 11.96 9.13 9.50
CA ARG A 53 12.69 9.65 10.66
C ARG A 53 11.79 9.71 11.90
N PRO A 54 12.32 9.46 13.11
CA PRO A 54 13.73 9.19 13.45
C PRO A 54 14.17 7.74 13.21
N HIS A 55 15.49 7.49 13.22
CA HIS A 55 16.09 6.15 13.04
C HIS A 55 15.63 5.13 14.08
N GLU A 56 15.43 5.58 15.32
CA GLU A 56 14.91 4.77 16.41
C GLU A 56 13.74 5.50 17.05
N PHE A 57 12.62 4.79 17.22
CA PHE A 57 11.43 5.30 17.86
C PHE A 57 10.97 4.32 18.94
N ARG A 58 11.05 4.73 20.22
CA ARG A 58 10.61 3.91 21.37
C ARG A 58 11.27 2.52 21.44
N GLY A 59 12.54 2.40 21.06
CA GLY A 59 13.26 1.12 20.99
C GLY A 59 13.09 0.35 19.68
N TRP A 60 12.30 0.87 18.73
CA TRP A 60 12.08 0.26 17.42
C TRP A 60 13.03 0.92 16.42
N SER A 61 13.97 0.14 15.89
CA SER A 61 14.94 0.62 14.91
C SER A 61 14.47 0.39 13.48
N VAL A 62 14.80 1.33 12.59
CA VAL A 62 14.66 1.11 11.15
C VAL A 62 15.52 -0.08 10.72
N PRO A 63 14.99 -1.03 9.93
CA PRO A 63 15.78 -2.14 9.40
C PRO A 63 17.07 -1.68 8.73
N ALA A 64 18.21 -2.24 9.12
CA ALA A 64 19.53 -1.82 8.61
C ALA A 64 19.63 -1.88 7.07
N ILE A 65 18.90 -2.81 6.44
CA ILE A 65 18.83 -2.92 4.98
C ILE A 65 18.30 -1.65 4.31
N LEU A 66 17.35 -0.94 4.95
CA LEU A 66 16.78 0.32 4.46
C LEU A 66 17.76 1.49 4.58
N LEU A 67 18.82 1.34 5.38
CA LEU A 67 19.86 2.33 5.60
C LEU A 67 21.12 2.04 4.76
N SER A 68 21.16 0.90 4.06
CA SER A 68 22.36 0.41 3.37
C SER A 68 22.70 1.17 2.09
N GLY A 69 21.77 1.95 1.54
CA GLY A 69 21.89 2.56 0.21
C GLY A 69 21.87 1.55 -0.96
N ASN A 70 21.77 0.24 -0.68
CA ASN A 70 21.72 -0.78 -1.71
C ASN A 70 20.30 -0.91 -2.27
N HIS A 71 20.02 -0.18 -3.34
CA HIS A 71 18.69 -0.14 -3.97
C HIS A 71 18.14 -1.53 -4.33
N ARG A 72 18.98 -2.44 -4.85
CA ARG A 72 18.55 -3.80 -5.21
C ARG A 72 18.13 -4.59 -3.96
N ALA A 73 18.96 -4.58 -2.93
CA ALA A 73 18.67 -5.32 -1.69
C ALA A 73 17.47 -4.73 -0.93
N ILE A 74 17.27 -3.41 -1.01
CA ILE A 74 16.07 -2.73 -0.50
C ILE A 74 14.83 -3.19 -1.27
N GLN A 75 14.89 -3.24 -2.60
CA GLN A 75 13.75 -3.69 -3.42
C GLN A 75 13.39 -5.15 -3.14
N GLU A 76 14.39 -6.04 -3.07
CA GLU A 76 14.19 -7.45 -2.70
C GLU A 76 13.54 -7.57 -1.32
N TRP A 77 14.03 -6.83 -0.32
CA TRP A 77 13.46 -6.82 1.01
C TRP A 77 12.00 -6.32 1.02
N ARG A 78 11.70 -5.24 0.28
CA ARG A 78 10.33 -4.70 0.16
C ARG A 78 9.37 -5.74 -0.42
N LEU A 79 9.77 -6.44 -1.48
CA LEU A 79 8.96 -7.50 -2.08
C LEU A 79 8.70 -8.65 -1.11
N THR A 80 9.73 -9.09 -0.38
CA THR A 80 9.60 -10.15 0.62
C THR A 80 8.65 -9.75 1.75
N GLN A 81 8.78 -8.52 2.28
CA GLN A 81 7.91 -8.03 3.34
C GLN A 81 6.46 -7.83 2.90
N ALA A 82 6.24 -7.31 1.69
CA ALA A 82 4.92 -7.18 1.09
C ALA A 82 4.23 -8.56 0.99
N ARG A 83 4.92 -9.57 0.47
CA ARG A 83 4.40 -10.96 0.40
C ARG A 83 4.12 -11.54 1.77
N GLN A 84 5.04 -11.41 2.72
CA GLN A 84 4.86 -11.92 4.09
C GLN A 84 3.62 -11.31 4.74
N LYS A 85 3.50 -9.97 4.72
CA LYS A 85 2.33 -9.26 5.27
C LYS A 85 1.03 -9.67 4.59
N THR A 86 1.07 -9.90 3.28
CA THR A 86 -0.09 -10.38 2.50
C THR A 86 -0.48 -11.79 2.94
N GLN A 87 0.47 -12.71 3.05
CA GLN A 87 0.22 -14.08 3.49
C GLN A 87 -0.38 -14.14 4.91
N GLU A 88 0.07 -13.27 5.80
CA GLU A 88 -0.41 -13.21 7.19
C GLU A 88 -1.81 -12.59 7.30
N ARG A 89 -2.11 -11.52 6.54
CA ARG A 89 -3.33 -10.70 6.75
C ARG A 89 -4.41 -10.86 5.68
N ARG A 90 -4.01 -11.13 4.45
CA ARG A 90 -4.87 -11.25 3.27
C ARG A 90 -4.39 -12.38 2.34
N PRO A 91 -4.32 -13.63 2.85
CA PRO A 91 -3.86 -14.77 2.06
C PRO A 91 -4.74 -15.05 0.84
N ASP A 92 -5.97 -14.53 0.82
CA ASP A 92 -6.86 -14.57 -0.34
C ASP A 92 -6.30 -13.85 -1.57
N LEU A 93 -5.52 -12.78 -1.37
CA LEU A 93 -4.92 -12.01 -2.49
C LEU A 93 -3.83 -12.80 -3.23
N LEU A 94 -3.17 -13.75 -2.56
CA LEU A 94 -2.11 -14.58 -3.15
C LEU A 94 -2.65 -15.76 -3.95
N LYS A 95 -3.95 -16.08 -3.84
CA LYS A 95 -4.57 -17.18 -4.57
C LYS A 95 -5.00 -16.79 -6.00
N GLY A 96 -5.00 -15.49 -6.29
CA GLY A 96 -5.44 -14.93 -7.57
C GLY A 96 -4.32 -14.49 -8.51
N SER A 97 -3.05 -14.83 -8.22
CA SER A 97 -1.88 -14.54 -9.07
C SER A 97 -1.46 -15.73 -9.92
#